data_AF-A0A0S9R276-F1
#
_entry.id   AF-A0A0S9R276-F1
#
_cell.length_a   1.000
_cell.length_b   1.000
_cell.length_c   1.000
_cell.angle_alpha   90.00
_cell.angle_beta   90.00
_cell.angle_gamma   90.00
#
_symmetry.space_group_name_H-M   'P 1'
#
loop_
_entity.id
_entity.type
_entity.pdbx_description
1 polymer ?
#
loop_
_entity_poly.entity_id
_entity_poly.type
_entity_poly.pdbx_seq_one_letter_code
_entity_poly.pdbx_strand_id
1 'polypeptide(L)'
;MADLDHTLQRFQGLLLAEQPVAIGEAEDAIWAYLSQAQGLSAQIEALERLQEAVRPWDSHSPFLPQLRAALDRHRTRLAEPSA
;
A
#
# COMPACT_ATOMS: atom_id res chain seq x y z
N MET A 1 -0.59 12.92 10.25
CA MET A 1 -0.51 12.90 8.78
C MET A 1 -0.06 11.50 8.39
N ALA A 2 -0.70 10.88 7.40
CA ALA A 2 -0.21 9.61 6.89
C ALA A 2 0.93 9.94 5.92
N ASP A 3 2.16 9.80 6.39
CA ASP A 3 3.36 9.85 5.55
C ASP A 3 3.80 8.43 5.17
N LEU A 4 4.81 8.34 4.31
CA LEU A 4 5.32 7.06 3.81
C LEU A 4 5.81 6.18 4.96
N ASP A 5 6.63 6.73 5.85
CA ASP A 5 7.19 6.02 7.00
C ASP A 5 6.11 5.49 7.94
N HIS A 6 5.10 6.30 8.26
CA HIS A 6 3.97 5.89 9.11
C HIS A 6 3.15 4.76 8.46
N THR A 7 2.98 4.81 7.14
CA THR A 7 2.27 3.77 6.38
C THR A 7 3.07 2.46 6.38
N LEU A 8 4.38 2.54 6.18
CA LEU A 8 5.27 1.38 6.23
C LEU A 8 5.35 0.78 7.64
N GLN A 9 5.43 1.60 8.69
CA GLN A 9 5.38 1.14 10.08
C GLN A 9 4.10 0.36 10.37
N ARG A 10 2.96 0.82 9.83
CA ARG A 10 1.69 0.10 9.98
C ARG A 10 1.75 -1.26 9.30
N PHE A 11 2.22 -1.35 8.07
CA PHE A 11 2.37 -2.65 7.41
C PHE A 11 3.37 -3.57 8.11
N GLN A 12 4.45 -3.06 8.68
CA GLN A 12 5.39 -3.86 9.49
C GLN A 12 4.71 -4.41 10.74
N GLY A 13 3.88 -3.61 11.42
CA GLY A 13 3.08 -4.09 12.55
C GLY A 13 2.13 -5.22 12.15
N LEU A 14 1.48 -5.09 10.99
CA LEU A 14 0.59 -6.13 10.44
C LEU A 14 1.36 -7.39 10.02
N LEU A 15 2.54 -7.22 9.43
CA LEU A 15 3.44 -8.30 9.04
C LEU A 15 3.89 -9.12 10.27
N LEU A 16 4.32 -8.44 11.33
CA LEU A 16 4.75 -9.06 12.59
C LEU A 16 3.61 -9.73 13.33
N ALA A 17 2.38 -9.22 13.18
CA ALA A 17 1.21 -9.86 13.74
C ALA A 17 0.76 -11.10 12.95
N GLU A 18 1.34 -11.34 11.76
CA GLU A 18 1.01 -12.44 10.83
C GLU A 18 -0.51 -12.58 10.57
N GLN A 19 -1.27 -11.47 10.62
CA GLN A 19 -2.73 -11.53 10.56
C GLN A 19 -3.23 -11.45 9.10
N PRO A 20 -3.70 -12.57 8.50
CA PRO A 20 -4.26 -12.53 7.14
C PRO A 20 -5.58 -11.74 7.04
N VAL A 21 -6.29 -11.53 8.15
CA VAL A 21 -7.54 -10.73 8.20
C VAL A 21 -7.31 -9.22 8.08
N ALA A 22 -6.10 -8.73 8.36
CA ALA A 22 -5.81 -7.31 8.46
C ALA A 22 -5.52 -6.62 7.12
N ILE A 23 -5.76 -7.31 5.99
CA ILE A 23 -5.57 -6.71 4.66
C ILE A 23 -6.45 -5.48 4.45
N GLY A 24 -7.65 -5.44 5.04
CA GLY A 24 -8.51 -4.25 5.01
C GLY A 24 -7.87 -3.04 5.68
N GLU A 25 -7.17 -3.22 6.81
CA GLU A 25 -6.44 -2.14 7.46
C GLU A 25 -5.26 -1.65 6.63
N ALA A 26 -4.61 -2.54 5.88
CA ALA A 26 -3.56 -2.17 4.96
C ALA A 26 -4.13 -1.38 3.76
N GLU A 27 -5.27 -1.80 3.19
CA GLU A 27 -5.95 -1.05 2.13
C GLU A 27 -6.40 0.34 2.61
N ASP A 28 -6.94 0.46 3.82
CA ASP A 28 -7.28 1.76 4.41
C ASP A 28 -6.06 2.66 4.59
N ALA A 29 -4.92 2.09 5.02
CA ALA A 29 -3.67 2.84 5.17
C ALA A 29 -3.09 3.29 3.81
N ILE A 30 -3.15 2.43 2.80
CA ILE A 30 -2.78 2.79 1.41
C ILE A 30 -3.66 3.96 0.96
N TRP A 31 -4.97 3.85 1.10
CA TRP A 31 -5.90 4.91 0.69
C TRP A 31 -5.66 6.22 1.45
N ALA A 32 -5.47 6.16 2.76
CA ALA A 32 -5.18 7.34 3.58
C ALA A 32 -3.91 8.07 3.11
N TYR A 33 -2.86 7.33 2.77
CA TYR A 33 -1.62 7.89 2.23
C TYR A 33 -1.82 8.48 0.82
N LEU A 34 -2.48 7.76 -0.08
CA LEU A 34 -2.75 8.24 -1.44
C LEU A 34 -3.66 9.48 -1.46
N SER A 35 -4.65 9.54 -0.58
CA SER A 35 -5.59 10.67 -0.48
C SER A 35 -4.92 12.01 -0.12
N GLN A 36 -3.71 11.97 0.45
CA GLN A 36 -2.90 13.16 0.74
C GLN A 36 -2.30 13.77 -0.53
N ALA A 37 -2.11 12.96 -1.58
CA ALA A 37 -1.52 13.40 -2.84
C ALA A 37 -2.56 14.17 -3.68
N GLN A 38 -2.20 15.39 -4.08
CA GLN A 38 -3.07 16.25 -4.90
C GLN A 38 -2.96 15.88 -6.38
N GLY A 39 -4.00 15.22 -6.88
CA GLY A 39 -4.14 14.87 -8.29
C GLY A 39 -3.64 13.45 -8.62
N LEU A 40 -4.09 12.95 -9.76
CA LEU A 40 -3.87 11.55 -10.17
C LEU A 40 -2.38 11.20 -10.30
N SER A 41 -1.58 12.10 -10.90
CA SER A 41 -0.13 11.88 -11.06
C SER A 41 0.58 11.76 -9.71
N ALA A 42 0.24 12.60 -8.73
CA ALA A 42 0.82 12.55 -7.40
C ALA A 42 0.42 11.25 -6.66
N GLN A 43 -0.81 10.78 -6.88
CA GLN A 43 -1.28 9.51 -6.32
C GLN A 43 -0.54 8.31 -6.93
N ILE A 44 -0.30 8.34 -8.25
CA ILE A 44 0.49 7.30 -8.94
C ILE A 44 1.92 7.28 -8.39
N GLU A 45 2.59 8.44 -8.29
CA GLU A 45 3.95 8.48 -7.72
C GLU A 45 3.99 8.02 -6.26
N ALA A 46 3.00 8.40 -5.45
CA ALA A 46 2.89 7.97 -4.07
C ALA A 46 2.77 6.43 -3.99
N LEU A 47 1.94 5.84 -4.85
CA LEU A 47 1.79 4.38 -4.92
C LEU A 47 3.08 3.68 -5.36
N GLU A 48 3.80 4.22 -6.34
CA GLU A 48 5.08 3.68 -6.79
C GLU A 48 6.13 3.71 -5.68
N ARG A 49 6.18 4.78 -4.88
CA ARG A 49 7.04 4.86 -3.69
C ARG A 49 6.71 3.77 -2.67
N LEU A 50 5.43 3.46 -2.45
CA LEU A 50 5.02 2.36 -1.57
C LEU A 50 5.45 1.00 -2.14
N GLN A 51 5.26 0.77 -3.44
CA GLN A 51 5.66 -0.48 -4.09
C GLN A 51 7.17 -0.73 -3.96
N GLU A 52 8.00 0.28 -4.23
CA GLU A 52 9.46 0.15 -4.09
C GLU A 52 9.89 -0.04 -2.64
N ALA A 53 9.24 0.61 -1.68
CA ALA A 53 9.56 0.48 -0.25
C ALA A 53 9.23 -0.91 0.33
N VAL A 54 8.18 -1.57 -0.17
CA VAL A 54 7.76 -2.92 0.26
C VAL A 54 8.50 -4.03 -0.52
N ARG A 55 9.07 -3.71 -1.68
CA ARG A 55 9.83 -4.65 -2.53
C ARG A 55 10.92 -5.44 -1.79
N PRO A 56 11.77 -4.85 -0.92
CA PRO A 56 12.84 -5.59 -0.22
C PRO A 56 12.32 -6.45 0.94
N TRP A 57 11.04 -6.43 1.27
CA TRP A 57 10.52 -7.19 2.42
C TRP A 57 10.45 -8.68 2.09
N ASP A 58 10.95 -9.50 3.01
CA ASP A 58 11.15 -10.94 2.85
C ASP A 58 9.84 -11.73 2.94
N SER A 59 9.64 -12.66 2.01
CA SER A 59 8.35 -13.24 1.60
C SER A 59 7.83 -14.39 2.46
N HIS A 60 8.42 -14.66 3.62
CA HIS A 60 7.98 -15.77 4.48
C HIS A 60 6.59 -15.56 5.09
N SER A 61 6.10 -14.31 5.13
CA SER A 61 4.77 -13.98 5.65
C SER A 61 3.66 -14.16 4.59
N PRO A 62 2.51 -14.78 4.94
CA PRO A 62 1.35 -14.88 4.04
C PRO A 62 0.67 -13.52 3.77
N PHE A 63 1.04 -12.47 4.50
CA PHE A 63 0.50 -11.12 4.34
C PHE A 63 1.12 -10.37 3.14
N LEU A 64 2.41 -10.55 2.89
CA LEU A 64 3.12 -9.82 1.83
C LEU A 64 2.56 -10.04 0.41
N PRO A 65 2.24 -11.28 -0.01
CA PRO A 65 1.58 -11.51 -1.30
C PRO A 65 0.25 -10.76 -1.42
N GLN A 66 -0.52 -10.68 -0.33
CA GLN A 66 -1.80 -9.97 -0.31
C GLN A 66 -1.60 -8.45 -0.38
N LEU A 67 -0.64 -7.92 0.36
CA LEU A 67 -0.28 -6.50 0.33
C LEU A 67 0.17 -6.08 -1.08
N ARG A 68 1.02 -6.89 -1.73
CA ARG A 68 1.46 -6.64 -3.12
C ARG A 68 0.28 -6.65 -4.09
N ALA A 69 -0.62 -7.63 -3.97
CA ALA A 69 -1.82 -7.69 -4.80
C ALA A 69 -2.75 -6.48 -4.59
N ALA A 70 -2.87 -5.99 -3.37
CA ALA A 70 -3.64 -4.77 -3.06
C ALA A 70 -3.02 -3.53 -3.72
N LEU A 71 -1.70 -3.35 -3.60
CA LEU A 71 -0.97 -2.25 -4.24
C LEU A 71 -1.14 -2.29 -5.77
N ASP A 72 -1.03 -3.47 -6.39
CA ASP A 72 -1.25 -3.64 -7.83
C ASP A 72 -2.68 -3.31 -8.25
N ARG A 73 -3.69 -3.71 -7.46
CA ARG A 73 -5.09 -3.35 -7.72
C ARG A 73 -5.30 -1.83 -7.68
N HIS A 74 -4.70 -1.15 -6.71
CA HIS A 74 -4.72 0.32 -6.65
C HIS A 74 -4.03 0.94 -7.86
N ARG A 75 -2.93 0.36 -8.33
CA ARG A 75 -2.23 0.84 -9.53
C ARG A 75 -3.11 0.74 -10.77
N THR A 76 -3.74 -0.41 -10.97
CA THR A 76 -4.67 -0.63 -12.08
C THR A 76 -5.82 0.36 -12.04
N ARG A 77 -6.43 0.59 -10.87
CA ARG A 77 -7.51 1.59 -10.72
C ARG A 77 -7.08 3.02 -11.04
N LEU A 78 -5.87 3.42 -10.65
CA LEU A 78 -5.34 4.75 -10.96
C LEU A 78 -4.91 4.88 -12.44
N ALA A 79 -4.54 3.76 -13.07
CA ALA A 79 -4.17 3.71 -14.49
C ALA A 79 -5.39 3.60 -15.43
N GLU A 80 -6.51 3.07 -14.93
CA GLU A 80 -7.78 3.11 -15.64
C GLU A 80 -8.19 4.59 -15.81
N PRO A 81 -8.34 5.09 -17.06
CA PRO A 81 -8.90 6.41 -17.26
C PRO A 81 -10.31 6.40 -16.65
N SER A 82 -10.53 7.24 -15.63
CA SER A 82 -11.88 7.49 -15.12
C SER A 82 -12.74 7.93 -16.30
N ALA A 83 -13.54 6.99 -16.80
CA ALA A 83 -14.47 7.17 -17.90
C ALA A 83 -15.62 8.10 -17.50
#